data_AF-A0A1I7CM79-F1
#
_entry.id   AF-A0A1I7CM79-F1
#
_cell.length_a   1.000
_cell.length_b   1.000
_cell.length_c   1.000
_cell.angle_alpha   90.00
_cell.angle_beta   90.00
_cell.angle_gamma   90.00
#
_symmetry.space_group_name_H-M   'P 1'
#
loop_
_entity.id
_entity.type
_entity.pdbx_description
1 polymer ?
#
loop_
_entity_poly.entity_id
_entity_poly.type
_entity_poly.pdbx_seq_one_letter_code
_entity_poly.pdbx_strand_id
1 'polypeptide(L)'
;MCSAGLVGGDVLDDVAVLVAERHRIDAALARRVRAAELSQAPERDGLRSMASWLRGHCRLSAAEASRLVRNGRALEHLPAL
;
A
#
# COMPACT_ATOMS: atom_id res chain seq x y z
N MET A 1 -26.18 -25.31 -1.01
CA MET A 1 -25.89 -24.09 -0.23
C MET A 1 -25.81 -24.47 1.23
N CYS A 2 -24.63 -24.91 1.66
CA CYS A 2 -24.32 -25.19 3.05
C CYS A 2 -23.02 -24.44 3.33
N SER A 3 -23.09 -23.48 4.25
CA SER A 3 -22.01 -22.57 4.61
C SER A 3 -20.79 -23.36 5.08
N ALA A 4 -19.73 -23.39 4.29
CA ALA A 4 -18.44 -23.94 4.70
C ALA A 4 -17.90 -23.07 5.85
N GLY A 5 -17.62 -23.71 6.98
CA GLY A 5 -17.52 -23.08 8.30
C GLY A 5 -16.46 -21.98 8.42
N LEU A 6 -16.90 -20.85 8.96
CA LEU A 6 -16.03 -20.03 9.79
C LEU A 6 -15.79 -20.81 11.08
N VAL A 7 -14.70 -21.58 11.10
CA VAL A 7 -14.12 -22.07 12.36
C VAL A 7 -13.73 -20.81 13.11
N GLY A 8 -14.53 -20.42 14.11
CA GLY A 8 -14.34 -19.21 14.88
C GLY A 8 -13.00 -19.22 15.59
N GLY A 9 -12.03 -18.52 15.03
CA GLY A 9 -10.89 -18.02 15.77
C GLY A 9 -11.36 -16.96 16.76
N ASP A 10 -10.58 -16.76 17.82
CA ASP A 10 -10.80 -15.62 18.72
C ASP A 10 -10.78 -14.30 17.93
N VAL A 11 -11.34 -13.23 18.47
CA VAL A 11 -11.28 -11.87 17.91
C VAL A 11 -9.85 -11.50 17.49
N LEU A 12 -8.82 -12.00 18.20
CA LEU A 12 -7.43 -11.80 17.83
C LEU A 12 -7.02 -12.50 16.52
N ASP A 13 -7.55 -13.68 16.23
CA ASP A 13 -7.31 -14.39 14.96
C ASP A 13 -7.96 -13.63 13.79
N ASP A 14 -9.18 -13.14 13.98
CA ASP A 14 -9.86 -12.29 12.98
C ASP A 14 -9.06 -11.02 12.70
N VAL A 15 -8.54 -10.36 13.75
CA VAL A 15 -7.65 -9.20 13.61
C VAL A 15 -6.38 -9.58 12.83
N ALA A 16 -5.76 -10.73 13.12
CA ALA A 16 -4.56 -11.18 12.41
C ALA A 16 -4.82 -11.40 10.92
N VAL A 17 -5.98 -12.00 10.57
CA VAL A 17 -6.41 -12.19 9.18
C VAL A 17 -6.62 -10.85 8.47
N LEU A 18 -7.31 -9.91 9.11
CA LEU A 18 -7.55 -8.57 8.55
C LEU A 18 -6.26 -7.79 8.36
N VAL A 19 -5.32 -7.89 9.31
CA VAL A 19 -4.00 -7.26 9.19
C VAL A 19 -3.20 -7.87 8.03
N ALA A 20 -3.24 -9.19 7.87
CA ALA A 20 -2.58 -9.86 6.74
C ALA A 20 -3.15 -9.37 5.40
N GLU A 21 -4.47 -9.23 5.29
CA GLU A 21 -5.12 -8.74 4.07
C GLU A 21 -4.77 -7.27 3.80
N ARG A 22 -4.82 -6.43 4.84
CA ARG A 22 -4.39 -5.03 4.75
C ARG A 22 -2.93 -4.92 4.31
N HIS A 23 -2.05 -5.78 4.79
CA HIS A 23 -0.64 -5.79 4.38
C HIS A 23 -0.46 -6.17 2.90
N ARG A 24 -1.27 -7.09 2.35
CA ARG A 24 -1.26 -7.40 0.91
C ARG A 24 -1.64 -6.18 0.08
N ILE A 25 -2.69 -5.47 0.48
CA ILE A 25 -3.14 -4.24 -0.17
C ILE A 25 -2.07 -3.14 -0.06
N ASP A 26 -1.51 -2.93 1.13
CA ASP A 26 -0.45 -1.94 1.37
C ASP A 26 0.78 -2.23 0.50
N ALA A 27 1.17 -3.50 0.35
CA ALA A 27 2.28 -3.90 -0.51
C ALA A 27 1.98 -3.64 -2.00
N ALA A 28 0.78 -3.99 -2.46
CA ALA A 28 0.35 -3.70 -3.84
C ALA A 28 0.33 -2.19 -4.13
N LEU A 29 -0.16 -1.39 -3.18
CA LEU A 29 -0.16 0.07 -3.27
C LEU A 29 1.26 0.62 -3.32
N ALA A 30 2.16 0.19 -2.44
CA ALA A 30 3.55 0.60 -2.43
C ALA A 30 4.27 0.29 -3.76
N ARG A 31 4.02 -0.87 -4.37
CA ARG A 31 4.57 -1.22 -5.70
C ARG A 31 4.00 -0.32 -6.80
N ARG A 32 2.71 0.01 -6.79
CA ARG A 32 2.11 0.98 -7.73
C ARG A 32 2.72 2.38 -7.56
N VAL A 33 2.88 2.84 -6.33
CA VAL A 33 3.52 4.12 -6.00
C VAL A 33 4.95 4.15 -6.52
N ARG A 34 5.71 3.07 -6.37
CA ARG A 34 7.07 2.95 -6.94
C ARG A 34 7.06 3.01 -8.47
N ALA A 35 6.15 2.28 -9.13
CA ALA A 35 6.02 2.33 -10.58
C ALA A 35 5.71 3.75 -11.09
N ALA A 36 4.79 4.45 -10.41
CA ALA A 36 4.47 5.84 -10.72
C ALA A 36 5.65 6.80 -10.48
N GLU A 37 6.43 6.58 -9.40
CA GLU A 37 7.65 7.35 -9.12
C GLU A 37 8.71 7.15 -10.22
N LEU A 38 8.97 5.91 -10.63
CA LEU A 38 9.94 5.57 -11.68
C LEU A 38 9.55 6.14 -13.04
N SER A 39 8.25 6.15 -13.36
CA SER A 39 7.76 6.71 -14.61
C SER A 39 7.57 8.23 -14.55
N GLN A 40 7.99 8.88 -13.45
CA GLN A 40 7.77 10.32 -13.20
C GLN A 40 6.30 10.75 -13.38
N ALA A 41 5.35 9.86 -13.08
CA ALA A 41 3.92 10.12 -13.29
C ALA A 41 3.38 11.38 -12.59
N PRO A 42 3.86 11.78 -11.39
CA PRO A 42 3.43 13.02 -10.74
C PRO A 42 3.60 14.30 -11.58
N GLU A 43 4.50 14.30 -12.57
CA GLU A 43 4.75 15.47 -13.42
C GLU A 43 3.54 15.83 -14.30
N ARG A 44 2.69 14.84 -14.63
CA ARG A 44 1.44 15.06 -15.36
C ARG A 44 0.48 16.00 -14.64
N ASP A 45 0.61 16.06 -13.31
CA ASP A 45 -0.18 16.92 -12.44
C ASP A 45 0.66 18.10 -11.89
N GLY A 46 1.82 18.39 -12.50
CA GLY A 46 2.70 19.51 -12.13
C GLY A 46 3.48 19.30 -10.82
N LEU A 47 3.58 18.06 -10.32
CA LEU A 47 4.27 17.76 -9.06
C LEU A 47 5.60 17.05 -9.30
N ARG A 48 6.65 17.50 -8.61
CA ARG A 48 8.02 16.97 -8.75
C ARG A 48 8.29 15.68 -7.97
N SER A 49 7.36 15.22 -7.15
CA SER A 49 7.57 14.01 -6.35
C SER A 49 6.28 13.26 -6.05
N MET A 50 6.42 11.94 -5.95
CA MET A 50 5.33 11.06 -5.58
C MET A 50 4.78 11.37 -4.17
N ALA A 51 5.65 11.75 -3.23
CA ALA A 51 5.24 12.16 -1.89
C ALA A 51 4.36 13.43 -1.91
N SER A 52 4.69 14.43 -2.74
CA SER A 52 3.84 15.61 -2.92
C SER A 52 2.50 15.26 -3.54
N TRP A 53 2.51 14.35 -4.52
CA TRP A 53 1.30 13.88 -5.19
C TRP A 53 0.35 13.16 -4.24
N LEU A 54 0.87 12.24 -3.42
CA LEU A 54 0.09 11.51 -2.41
C LEU A 54 -0.52 12.45 -1.36
N ARG A 55 0.21 13.47 -0.92
CA ARG A 55 -0.30 14.46 0.04
C ARG A 55 -1.42 15.32 -0.57
N GLY A 56 -1.25 15.76 -1.81
CA GLY A 56 -2.21 16.62 -2.51
C GLY A 56 -3.48 15.88 -2.93
N HIS A 57 -3.32 14.77 -3.64
CA HIS A 57 -4.42 14.05 -4.29
C HIS A 57 -5.03 12.95 -3.42
N CYS A 58 -4.23 12.26 -2.60
CA CYS A 58 -4.72 11.21 -1.70
C CYS A 58 -4.93 11.68 -0.26
N ARG A 59 -4.67 12.97 0.04
CA ARG A 59 -4.81 13.57 1.37
C ARG A 59 -4.04 12.83 2.47
N LEU A 60 -2.97 12.13 2.12
CA LEU A 60 -2.12 11.46 3.10
C LEU A 60 -1.32 12.48 3.92
N SER A 61 -1.09 12.16 5.19
CA SER A 61 -0.14 12.93 5.99
C SER A 61 1.27 12.85 5.38
N ALA A 62 2.14 13.81 5.73
CA ALA A 62 3.52 13.81 5.24
C ALA A 62 4.28 12.53 5.66
N ALA A 63 4.02 12.03 6.87
CA ALA A 63 4.64 10.81 7.39
C ALA A 63 4.17 9.57 6.62
N GLU A 64 2.87 9.44 6.35
CA GLU A 64 2.30 8.31 5.61
C GLU A 64 2.75 8.29 4.16
N ALA A 65 2.74 9.44 3.47
CA ALA A 65 3.24 9.56 2.11
C ALA A 65 4.72 9.16 2.02
N SER A 66 5.54 9.64 2.96
CA SER A 66 6.97 9.30 3.03
C SER A 66 7.20 7.82 3.31
N ARG A 67 6.40 7.21 4.20
CA ARG A 67 6.45 5.78 4.50
C ARG A 67 6.10 4.96 3.26
N LEU A 68 5.05 5.35 2.52
CA LEU A 68 4.60 4.62 1.34
C LEU A 68 5.64 4.64 0.21
N VAL A 69 6.26 5.81 -0.05
CA VAL A 69 7.36 5.92 -1.03
C VAL A 69 8.56 5.07 -0.62
N ARG A 70 8.96 5.12 0.67
CA ARG A 70 10.07 4.32 1.18
C ARG A 70 9.81 2.82 1.07
N ASN A 71 8.60 2.38 1.42
CA ASN A 71 8.18 0.99 1.29
C ASN A 71 8.21 0.55 -0.17
N GLY A 72 7.74 1.40 -1.10
CA GLY A 72 7.81 1.11 -2.54
C GLY A 72 9.24 0.86 -3.03
N ARG A 73 10.19 1.70 -2.60
CA ARG A 73 11.63 1.54 -2.93
C ARG A 73 12.23 0.26 -2.31
N ALA A 74 11.86 -0.07 -1.07
CA ALA A 74 12.32 -1.30 -0.44
C ALA A 74 11.73 -2.55 -1.13
N LEU A 75 10.44 -2.55 -1.45
CA LEU A 75 9.75 -3.69 -2.07
C LEU A 75 10.19 -3.96 -3.52
N GLU A 76 10.71 -2.96 -4.23
CA GLU A 76 11.29 -3.12 -5.58
C GLU A 76 12.40 -4.18 -5.61
N HIS A 77 13.10 -4.36 -4.49
CA HIS A 77 14.24 -5.27 -4.37
C HIS A 77 13.81 -6.68 -3.95
N LEU A 78 12.50 -6.89 -3.70
CA LEU A 78 11.94 -8.17 -3.30
C LEU A 78 11.10 -8.76 -4.43
N PRO A 79 11.10 -10.09 -4.59
CA PRO A 79 10.25 -10.75 -5.57
C PRO A 79 8.77 -10.41 -5.34
N ALA A 80 8.02 -10.35 -6.44
CA ALA A 80 6.56 -10.39 -6.35
C ALA A 80 6.19 -11.83 -5.94
N LEU A 81 5.57 -11.95 -4.76
CA LEU A 81 4.98 -13.20 -4.27
C LEU A 81 3.59 -13.37 -4.84
#